data_AF-A0A0W0YY44-F1
#
_entry.id   AF-A0A0W0YY44-F1
#
_cell.length_a   1.000
_cell.length_b   1.000
_cell.length_c   1.000
_cell.angle_alpha   90.00
_cell.angle_beta   90.00
_cell.angle_gamma   90.00
#
_symmetry.space_group_name_H-M   'P 1'
#
loop_
_entity.id
_entity.type
_entity.pdbx_description
1 polymer ?
#
loop_
_entity_poly.entity_id
_entity_poly.type
_entity_poly.pdbx_seq_one_letter_code
_entity_poly.pdbx_strand_id
1 'polypeptide(L)'
;MKFKKSETERKLNDYWNKQIVVLDEAIRSASLNLGFFAGLNQAGGLIEKYMQTARIFLSELDCQSDQFEDKLYIRNYRDGAIKQIVDDLTLYSGLVKYEDLAAQFLEAIGEQTLKYPDTVFH
;
A
#
# COMPACT_ATOMS: atom_id res chain seq x y z
N MET A 1 -20.38 -16.41 5.79
CA MET A 1 -20.74 -15.24 4.96
C MET A 1 -19.80 -15.16 3.76
N LYS A 2 -20.24 -14.67 2.60
CA LYS A 2 -19.31 -14.37 1.47
C LYS A 2 -18.78 -12.95 1.59
N PHE A 3 -17.49 -12.75 1.35
CA PHE A 3 -16.86 -11.43 1.30
C PHE A 3 -17.21 -10.69 0.02
N LYS A 4 -17.21 -11.39 -1.13
CA LYS A 4 -17.57 -10.77 -2.41
C LYS A 4 -19.00 -10.23 -2.39
N LYS A 5 -19.14 -8.94 -2.75
CA LYS A 5 -20.36 -8.11 -2.69
C LYS A 5 -20.91 -7.87 -1.27
N SER A 6 -20.13 -8.16 -0.23
CA SER A 6 -20.53 -7.91 1.15
C SER A 6 -20.49 -6.42 1.49
N GLU A 7 -21.10 -6.06 2.62
CA GLU A 7 -20.95 -4.72 3.21
C GLU A 7 -19.50 -4.46 3.65
N THR A 8 -18.80 -5.48 4.15
CA THR A 8 -17.38 -5.39 4.54
C THR A 8 -16.49 -5.01 3.35
N GLU A 9 -16.62 -5.72 2.22
CA GLU A 9 -15.86 -5.40 1.01
C GLU A 9 -16.12 -3.95 0.57
N ARG A 10 -17.38 -3.50 0.64
CA ARG A 10 -17.74 -2.12 0.31
C ARG A 10 -17.06 -1.12 1.23
N LYS A 11 -17.08 -1.35 2.54
CA LYS A 11 -16.43 -0.49 3.55
C LYS A 11 -14.91 -0.43 3.36
N LEU A 12 -14.28 -1.56 3.08
CA LEU A 12 -12.84 -1.62 2.81
C LEU A 12 -12.47 -0.87 1.52
N ASN A 13 -13.24 -1.05 0.44
CA ASN A 13 -13.04 -0.29 -0.80
C ASN A 13 -13.26 1.21 -0.60
N ASP A 14 -14.26 1.61 0.17
CA ASP A 14 -14.50 3.01 0.51
C ASP A 14 -13.34 3.60 1.33
N TYR A 15 -12.81 2.85 2.30
CA TYR A 15 -11.62 3.24 3.06
C TYR A 15 -10.41 3.40 2.14
N TRP A 16 -10.16 2.42 1.28
CA TRP A 16 -9.08 2.44 0.30
C TRP A 16 -9.14 3.69 -0.58
N ASN A 17 -10.28 3.96 -1.20
CA ASN A 17 -10.44 5.11 -2.08
C ASN A 17 -10.31 6.44 -1.33
N LYS A 18 -10.82 6.55 -0.11
CA LYS A 18 -10.79 7.80 0.66
C LYS A 18 -9.45 8.09 1.33
N GLN A 19 -8.64 7.06 1.56
CA GLN A 19 -7.39 7.20 2.31
C GLN A 19 -6.17 6.86 1.47
N ILE A 20 -6.08 5.63 0.94
CA ILE A 20 -4.91 5.15 0.20
C ILE A 20 -4.76 5.90 -1.12
N VAL A 21 -5.82 5.96 -1.95
CA VAL A 21 -5.77 6.65 -3.26
C VAL A 21 -5.53 8.14 -3.08
N VAL A 22 -6.17 8.78 -2.11
CA VAL A 22 -5.98 10.22 -1.82
C VAL A 22 -4.54 10.51 -1.39
N LEU A 23 -3.92 9.63 -0.60
CA LEU A 23 -2.52 9.77 -0.20
C LEU A 23 -1.56 9.55 -1.38
N ASP A 24 -1.82 8.57 -2.25
CA ASP A 24 -1.05 8.38 -3.49
C ASP A 24 -1.08 9.63 -4.38
N GLU A 25 -2.27 10.17 -4.63
CA GLU A 25 -2.45 11.41 -5.40
C GLU A 25 -1.72 12.60 -4.76
N ALA A 26 -1.75 12.70 -3.43
CA ALA A 26 -1.03 13.75 -2.70
C ALA A 26 0.49 13.61 -2.83
N ILE A 27 1.05 12.39 -2.72
CA ILE A 27 2.49 12.12 -2.87
C ILE A 27 2.93 12.43 -4.31
N ARG A 28 2.17 11.98 -5.31
CA ARG A 28 2.43 12.27 -6.73
C ARG A 28 2.33 13.76 -7.04
N SER A 29 1.35 14.45 -6.46
CA SER A 29 1.20 15.90 -6.65
C SER A 29 2.33 16.69 -6.00
N ALA A 30 2.75 16.30 -4.80
CA ALA A 30 3.87 16.94 -4.08
C ALA A 30 5.21 16.77 -4.81
N SER A 31 5.42 15.63 -5.46
CA SER A 31 6.62 15.36 -6.26
C SER A 31 6.64 16.08 -7.62
N LEU A 32 5.48 16.39 -8.21
CA LEU A 32 5.38 17.11 -9.48
C LEU A 32 5.41 18.65 -9.31
N ASN A 33 4.80 19.21 -8.27
CA ASN A 33 4.56 20.66 -8.16
C ASN A 33 5.62 21.45 -7.39
N LEU A 34 6.45 20.80 -6.57
CA LEU A 34 7.42 21.49 -5.72
C LEU A 34 8.82 21.19 -6.22
N GLY A 35 9.49 22.20 -6.78
CA GLY A 35 10.89 22.10 -7.19
C GLY A 35 11.73 21.34 -6.15
N PHE A 36 12.58 20.45 -6.67
CA PHE A 36 13.25 19.26 -6.09
C PHE A 36 13.59 19.23 -4.58
N PHE A 37 13.66 20.35 -3.87
CA PHE A 37 14.07 20.43 -2.46
C PHE A 37 12.95 20.78 -1.46
N ALA A 38 11.91 21.54 -1.86
CA ALA A 38 10.82 21.90 -0.95
C ALA A 38 9.74 20.80 -0.82
N GLY A 39 9.56 19.99 -1.86
CA GLY A 39 8.62 18.87 -1.89
C GLY A 39 9.08 17.63 -1.12
N LEU A 40 10.40 17.43 -0.96
CA LEU A 40 10.97 16.22 -0.35
C LEU A 40 10.56 16.02 1.11
N ASN A 41 10.61 17.07 1.94
CA ASN A 41 10.22 16.98 3.35
C ASN A 41 8.71 16.74 3.52
N GLN A 42 7.88 17.24 2.60
CA GLN A 42 6.43 16.97 2.62
C GLN A 42 6.10 15.57 2.09
N ALA A 43 6.83 15.10 1.07
CA ALA A 43 6.65 13.76 0.51
C ALA A 43 6.96 12.66 1.53
N GLY A 44 8.04 12.80 2.31
CA GLY A 44 8.39 11.84 3.36
C GLY A 44 7.25 11.60 4.37
N GLY A 45 6.70 12.67 4.95
CA GLY A 45 5.58 12.54 5.90
C GLY A 45 4.29 11.99 5.28
N LEU A 46 4.05 12.24 3.98
CA LEU A 46 2.92 11.64 3.27
C LEU A 46 3.12 10.15 3.02
N ILE A 47 4.35 9.74 2.69
CA ILE A 47 4.72 8.33 2.48
C ILE A 47 4.60 7.54 3.80
N GLU A 48 5.11 8.06 4.92
CA GLU A 48 4.94 7.43 6.22
C GLU A 48 3.46 7.22 6.57
N LYS A 49 2.65 8.26 6.34
CA LYS A 49 1.21 8.19 6.56
C LYS A 49 0.54 7.18 5.62
N TYR A 50 0.98 7.08 4.37
CA TYR A 50 0.50 6.08 3.42
C TYR A 50 0.81 4.66 3.94
N MET A 51 2.06 4.39 4.32
CA MET A 51 2.47 3.09 4.86
C MET A 51 1.67 2.70 6.12
N GLN A 52 1.49 3.64 7.05
CA GLN A 52 0.68 3.40 8.25
C GLN A 52 -0.77 3.08 7.91
N THR A 53 -1.37 3.85 7.00
CA THR A 53 -2.76 3.66 6.54
C THR A 53 -2.94 2.30 5.85
N ALA A 54 -1.97 1.92 5.01
CA ALA A 54 -1.95 0.63 4.32
C ALA A 54 -1.86 -0.55 5.32
N ARG A 55 -1.06 -0.43 6.38
CA ARG A 55 -0.98 -1.43 7.45
C ARG A 55 -2.30 -1.57 8.20
N ILE A 56 -2.97 -0.46 8.51
CA ILE A 56 -4.29 -0.48 9.16
C ILE A 56 -5.31 -1.19 8.27
N PHE A 57 -5.33 -0.88 6.97
CA PHE A 57 -6.20 -1.55 6.01
C PHE A 57 -5.98 -3.08 5.98
N LEU A 58 -4.73 -3.53 5.88
CA LEU A 58 -4.40 -4.95 5.85
C LEU A 58 -4.76 -5.65 7.17
N SER A 59 -4.48 -5.01 8.32
CA SER A 59 -4.84 -5.55 9.63
C SER A 59 -6.36 -5.71 9.79
N GLU A 60 -7.15 -4.76 9.29
CA GLU A 60 -8.61 -4.84 9.35
C GLU A 60 -9.13 -5.98 8.46
N LEU A 61 -8.57 -6.12 7.25
CA LEU A 61 -8.89 -7.22 6.36
C LEU A 61 -8.55 -8.58 6.99
N ASP A 62 -7.37 -8.72 7.58
CA ASP A 62 -6.90 -9.95 8.22
C ASP A 62 -7.78 -10.32 9.42
N CYS A 63 -8.14 -9.36 10.27
CA CYS A 63 -9.03 -9.55 11.43
C CYS A 63 -10.41 -10.11 11.04
N GLN A 64 -10.97 -9.64 9.92
CA GLN A 64 -12.28 -10.08 9.46
C GLN A 64 -12.22 -11.33 8.58
N SER A 65 -11.04 -11.68 8.05
CA SER A 65 -10.86 -12.76 7.05
C SER A 65 -11.41 -14.12 7.50
N ASP A 66 -11.35 -14.40 8.81
CA ASP A 66 -11.80 -15.67 9.38
C ASP A 66 -13.31 -15.89 9.31
N GLN A 67 -14.09 -14.80 9.25
CA GLN A 67 -15.55 -14.80 9.29
C GLN A 67 -16.20 -15.17 7.94
N PHE A 68 -15.39 -15.31 6.89
CA PHE A 68 -15.86 -15.50 5.53
C PHE A 68 -15.56 -16.90 4.98
N GLU A 69 -16.45 -17.39 4.11
CA GLU A 69 -16.39 -18.72 3.50
C GLU A 69 -15.49 -18.76 2.25
N ASP A 70 -15.43 -17.65 1.50
CA ASP A 70 -14.69 -17.51 0.24
C ASP A 70 -13.22 -17.14 0.46
N LYS A 71 -12.49 -18.00 1.19
CA LYS A 71 -11.08 -17.80 1.56
C LYS A 71 -10.16 -17.44 0.38
N LEU A 72 -10.35 -18.08 -0.77
CA LEU A 72 -9.58 -17.80 -1.98
C LEU A 72 -9.79 -16.37 -2.48
N TYR A 73 -11.02 -15.86 -2.42
CA TYR A 73 -11.33 -14.50 -2.86
C TYR A 73 -10.63 -13.48 -1.96
N ILE A 74 -10.70 -13.67 -0.64
CA ILE A 74 -10.07 -12.77 0.34
C ILE A 74 -8.55 -12.77 0.17
N ARG A 75 -7.95 -13.95 -0.01
CA ARG A 75 -6.52 -14.06 -0.25
C ARG A 75 -6.11 -13.28 -1.51
N ASN A 76 -6.81 -13.48 -2.62
CA ASN A 76 -6.53 -12.75 -3.86
C ASN A 76 -6.73 -11.23 -3.71
N TYR A 77 -7.74 -10.81 -2.94
CA TYR A 77 -8.00 -9.41 -2.64
C TYR A 77 -6.86 -8.79 -1.82
N ARG A 78 -6.40 -9.49 -0.78
CA ARG A 78 -5.26 -9.10 0.06
C ARG A 78 -3.97 -9.02 -0.75
N ASP A 79 -3.67 -10.06 -1.53
CA ASP A 79 -2.46 -10.13 -2.36
C ASP A 79 -2.45 -9.02 -3.41
N GLY A 80 -3.62 -8.71 -4.00
CA GLY A 80 -3.79 -7.57 -4.91
C GLY A 80 -3.51 -6.22 -4.25
N ALA A 81 -4.01 -6.01 -3.03
CA ALA A 81 -3.76 -4.80 -2.27
C ALA A 81 -2.27 -4.65 -1.92
N ILE A 82 -1.62 -5.71 -1.42
CA ILE A 82 -0.19 -5.71 -1.10
C ILE A 82 0.64 -5.39 -2.34
N LYS A 83 0.33 -6.02 -3.47
CA LYS A 83 1.03 -5.75 -4.73
C LYS A 83 0.94 -4.27 -5.10
N GLN A 84 -0.25 -3.69 -5.07
CA GLN A 84 -0.43 -2.28 -5.40
C GLN A 84 0.33 -1.35 -4.44
N ILE A 85 0.32 -1.64 -3.14
CA ILE A 85 1.09 -0.88 -2.13
C ILE A 85 2.60 -0.95 -2.42
N VAL A 86 3.11 -2.15 -2.75
CA VAL A 86 4.53 -2.34 -3.07
C VAL A 86 4.92 -1.61 -4.35
N ASP A 87 4.07 -1.66 -5.38
CA ASP A 87 4.30 -0.94 -6.64
C ASP A 87 4.37 0.59 -6.39
N ASP A 88 3.45 1.13 -5.58
CA ASP A 88 3.42 2.54 -5.17
C ASP A 88 4.67 2.92 -4.37
N LEU A 89 5.05 2.12 -3.35
CA LEU A 89 6.22 2.39 -2.51
C LEU A 89 7.54 2.28 -3.29
N THR A 90 7.61 1.37 -4.26
CA THR A 90 8.76 1.26 -5.17
C THR A 90 8.92 2.53 -6.00
N LEU A 91 7.81 3.07 -6.51
CA LEU A 91 7.79 4.36 -7.20
C LEU A 91 8.25 5.49 -6.27
N TYR A 92 7.75 5.54 -5.03
CA TYR A 92 8.10 6.60 -4.08
C TYR A 92 9.53 6.50 -3.56
N SER A 93 10.12 5.30 -3.52
CA SER A 93 11.53 5.09 -3.16
C SER A 93 12.44 5.82 -4.16
N GLY A 94 12.01 5.95 -5.43
CA GLY A 94 12.68 6.80 -6.41
C GLY A 94 12.59 8.31 -6.13
N LEU A 95 11.62 8.74 -5.29
CA LEU A 95 11.43 10.13 -4.88
C LEU A 95 12.27 10.50 -3.65
N VAL A 96 12.51 9.55 -2.74
CA VAL A 96 13.32 9.74 -1.53
C VAL A 96 14.60 8.92 -1.64
N LYS A 97 15.73 9.59 -1.87
CA LYS A 97 17.03 9.02 -2.32
C LYS A 97 17.61 7.80 -1.56
N TYR A 98 17.07 7.40 -0.41
CA TYR A 98 17.80 6.52 0.52
C TYR A 98 16.99 5.41 1.20
N GLU A 99 15.75 5.15 0.79
CA GLU A 99 14.91 4.14 1.48
C GLU A 99 14.26 3.16 0.50
N ASP A 100 14.52 1.86 0.71
CA ASP A 100 13.72 0.78 0.11
C ASP A 100 12.41 0.65 0.92
N LEU A 101 11.45 1.51 0.59
CA LEU A 101 10.18 1.60 1.30
C LEU A 101 9.34 0.33 1.16
N ALA A 102 9.46 -0.35 0.01
CA ALA A 102 8.76 -1.60 -0.24
C ALA A 102 9.27 -2.71 0.67
N ALA A 103 10.60 -2.87 0.81
CA ALA A 103 11.17 -3.84 1.73
C ALA A 103 10.79 -3.56 3.19
N GLN A 104 10.86 -2.29 3.61
CA GLN A 104 10.45 -1.87 4.95
C GLN A 104 8.97 -2.18 5.22
N PHE A 105 8.09 -1.92 4.23
CA PHE A 105 6.68 -2.21 4.37
C PHE A 105 6.40 -3.71 4.53
N LEU A 106 7.01 -4.55 3.68
CA LEU A 106 6.86 -5.99 3.71
C LEU A 106 7.32 -6.59 5.05
N GLU A 107 8.51 -6.19 5.52
CA GLU A 107 9.01 -6.58 6.83
C GLU A 107 8.02 -6.20 7.94
N ALA A 108 7.47 -4.98 7.87
CA ALA A 108 6.56 -4.46 8.87
C ALA A 108 5.19 -5.16 8.91
N ILE A 109 4.76 -5.83 7.84
CA ILE A 109 3.54 -6.66 7.82
C ILE A 109 3.84 -8.15 8.02
N GLY A 110 5.10 -8.52 8.28
CA GLY A 110 5.51 -9.91 8.46
C GLY A 110 5.50 -10.74 7.18
N GLU A 111 5.39 -10.08 6.02
CA GLU A 111 5.57 -10.73 4.72
C GLU A 111 7.06 -10.75 4.44
N GLN A 112 7.66 -11.94 4.38
CA GLN A 112 9.02 -12.04 3.85
C GLN A 112 9.00 -11.44 2.45
N THR A 113 10.01 -10.62 2.14
CA THR A 113 10.24 -10.05 0.80
C THR A 113 9.90 -11.13 -0.20
N LEU A 114 8.74 -11.01 -0.85
CA LEU A 114 8.48 -11.69 -2.09
C LEU A 114 9.71 -11.31 -2.90
N LYS A 115 10.58 -12.28 -3.15
CA LYS A 115 11.70 -12.11 -4.06
C LYS A 115 11.05 -11.77 -5.40
N TYR A 116 10.78 -10.48 -5.61
CA TYR A 116 10.60 -9.94 -6.93
C TYR A 116 11.87 -10.37 -7.63
N PRO A 117 11.78 -11.23 -8.67
CA PRO A 117 12.95 -11.72 -9.35
C PRO A 117 13.73 -10.50 -9.77
N ASP A 118 15.01 -10.46 -9.40
CA ASP A 118 15.95 -9.39 -9.70
C ASP A 118 15.67 -8.87 -11.11
N THR A 119 15.04 -7.71 -11.23
CA THR A 119 15.07 -6.96 -12.48
C THR A 119 16.49 -6.43 -12.59
N VAL A 120 17.34 -7.32 -13.10
CA VAL A 120 18.66 -7.02 -13.63
C VAL A 120 18.44 -5.98 -14.72
N PHE A 121 18.72 -4.72 -14.39
CA PHE A 121 19.00 -3.73 -15.42
C PHE A 121 20.37 -4.11 -16.02
N HIS A 122 20.34 -4.65 -17.24
CA HIS A 122 21.49 -4.73 -18.14
C HIS A 122 21.72 -3.41 -18.84
#